data_AF-A0A2V3PRY9-F1
#
_entry.id   AF-A0A2V3PRY9-F1
#
_cell.length_a   1.000
_cell.length_b   1.000
_cell.length_c   1.000
_cell.angle_alpha   90.00
_cell.angle_beta   90.00
_cell.angle_gamma   90.00
#
_symmetry.space_group_name_H-M   'P 1'
#
loop_
_entity.id
_entity.type
_entity.pdbx_description
1 polymer ?
#
loop_
_entity_poly.entity_id
_entity_poly.type
_entity_poly.pdbx_seq_one_letter_code
_entity_poly.pdbx_strand_id
1 'polypeptide(L)'
;MNTSTYLIIYLSICALAVIAIPAVRNQWKDFIKSIPQNYRVIEKGSYNKMIKVFLFIIFPFVMILFFILTPLLLPLLIKYNRHTRNIDKKTFNKEEVKDNNLYFWKTNGVGNIQCLDCNYQEKIVSFIHGFDSSSTGLQCQSCGKFHALNDWSRCIDNNEPIYCECGGILEREEPIFCSKCTSKNIKYRTHFMT
;
A
#
# COMPACT_ATOMS: atom_id res chain seq x y z
N MET A 1 -8.43 -9.48 0.95
CA MET A 1 -8.28 -10.94 0.72
C MET A 1 -9.05 -11.69 1.79
N ASN A 2 -9.95 -12.59 1.39
CA ASN A 2 -10.74 -13.40 2.32
C ASN A 2 -9.87 -14.52 2.90
N THR A 3 -10.16 -14.98 4.12
CA THR A 3 -9.43 -16.07 4.81
C THR A 3 -9.29 -17.33 3.95
N SER A 4 -10.29 -17.65 3.12
CA SER A 4 -10.24 -18.75 2.16
C SER A 4 -9.14 -18.58 1.10
N THR A 5 -8.82 -17.35 0.72
CA THR A 5 -7.75 -17.05 -0.26
C THR A 5 -6.38 -17.36 0.32
N TYR A 6 -6.16 -17.02 1.60
CA TYR A 6 -4.91 -17.34 2.29
C TYR A 6 -4.71 -18.85 2.44
N LEU A 7 -5.77 -19.59 2.74
CA LEU A 7 -5.71 -21.04 2.85
C LEU A 7 -5.33 -21.69 1.51
N ILE A 8 -5.91 -21.21 0.39
CA ILE A 8 -5.62 -21.73 -0.95
C ILE A 8 -4.18 -21.43 -1.37
N ILE A 9 -3.71 -20.20 -1.17
CA ILE A 9 -2.32 -19.81 -1.46
C ILE A 9 -1.36 -20.67 -0.63
N TYR A 10 -1.65 -20.86 0.65
CA TYR A 10 -0.83 -21.65 1.55
C TYR A 10 -0.75 -23.13 1.13
N LEU A 11 -1.90 -23.77 0.84
CA LEU A 11 -1.93 -25.15 0.36
C LEU A 11 -1.18 -25.32 -0.97
N SER A 12 -1.26 -24.31 -1.84
CA SER A 12 -0.54 -24.31 -3.12
C SER A 12 0.97 -24.24 -2.92
N ILE A 13 1.45 -23.39 -2.00
CA ILE A 13 2.89 -23.30 -1.66
C ILE A 13 3.37 -24.62 -1.04
N CYS A 14 2.60 -25.24 -0.14
CA CYS A 14 2.95 -26.53 0.43
C CYS A 14 3.03 -27.64 -0.64
N ALA A 15 2.08 -27.69 -1.57
CA ALA A 15 2.08 -28.65 -2.66
C ALA A 15 3.30 -28.45 -3.59
N LEU A 16 3.61 -27.20 -3.94
CA LEU A 16 4.79 -26.86 -4.75
C LEU A 16 6.09 -27.21 -4.04
N ALA A 17 6.19 -26.99 -2.72
CA ALA A 17 7.37 -27.37 -1.94
C ALA A 17 7.59 -28.89 -1.96
N VAL A 18 6.53 -29.69 -1.79
CA VAL A 18 6.61 -31.16 -1.84
C VAL A 18 7.09 -31.65 -3.21
N ILE A 19 6.62 -31.04 -4.30
CA ILE A 19 7.01 -31.38 -5.67
C ILE A 19 8.45 -30.92 -5.98
N ALA A 20 8.87 -29.77 -5.44
CA ALA A 20 10.19 -29.20 -5.71
C ALA A 20 11.31 -29.91 -4.95
N ILE A 21 11.05 -30.47 -3.77
CA ILE A 21 12.06 -31.13 -2.92
C ILE A 21 12.85 -32.24 -3.67
N PRO A 22 12.21 -33.18 -4.40
CA PRO A 22 12.93 -34.17 -5.20
C PRO A 22 13.81 -33.56 -6.31
N ALA A 23 13.32 -32.52 -6.99
CA ALA A 23 14.03 -31.87 -8.09
C ALA A 23 15.27 -31.11 -7.57
N VAL A 24 15.11 -30.33 -6.50
CA VAL A 24 16.22 -29.63 -5.82
C VAL A 24 17.23 -30.64 -5.28
N ARG A 25 16.77 -31.75 -4.70
CA ARG A 25 17.66 -32.83 -4.23
C ARG A 25 18.49 -33.43 -5.36
N ASN A 26 17.95 -33.57 -6.56
CA ASN A 26 18.68 -34.11 -7.70
C ASN A 26 19.68 -33.09 -8.26
N GLN A 27 19.28 -31.83 -8.46
CA GLN A 27 20.20 -30.77 -8.87
C GLN A 27 21.36 -30.57 -7.89
N TRP A 28 21.09 -30.65 -6.59
CA TRP A 28 22.12 -30.54 -5.56
C TRP A 28 23.12 -31.71 -5.61
N LYS A 29 22.67 -32.93 -5.93
CA LYS A 29 23.58 -34.07 -6.13
C LYS A 29 24.50 -33.85 -7.33
N ASP A 30 23.98 -33.27 -8.41
CA ASP A 30 24.76 -33.02 -9.63
C ASP A 30 25.74 -31.86 -9.43
N PHE A 31 25.32 -30.82 -8.71
CA PHE A 31 26.21 -29.77 -8.24
C PHE A 31 27.33 -30.33 -7.36
N ILE A 32 27.05 -31.20 -6.39
CA ILE A 32 28.08 -31.85 -5.57
C ILE A 32 29.06 -32.69 -6.40
N LYS A 33 28.61 -33.28 -7.51
CA LYS A 33 29.48 -34.03 -8.43
C LYS A 33 30.38 -33.14 -9.29
N SER A 34 30.00 -31.89 -9.56
CA SER A 34 30.78 -30.98 -10.40
C SER A 34 31.93 -30.29 -9.66
N ILE A 35 31.95 -30.34 -8.33
CA ILE A 35 33.00 -29.77 -7.48
C ILE A 35 34.25 -30.74 -7.57
N PRO A 36 35.41 -30.42 -8.22
CA PRO A 36 36.75 -31.06 -8.16
C PRO A 36 37.21 -31.80 -6.89
N GLN A 37 38.13 -32.75 -7.03
CA GLN A 37 38.46 -33.68 -5.95
C GLN A 37 39.25 -33.06 -4.79
N ASN A 38 40.00 -31.98 -5.03
CA ASN A 38 40.98 -31.43 -4.08
C ASN A 38 40.34 -30.80 -2.83
N TYR A 39 39.04 -30.51 -2.89
CA TYR A 39 38.23 -29.98 -1.79
C TYR A 39 37.10 -30.94 -1.37
N ARG A 40 37.05 -32.16 -1.92
CA ARG A 40 36.15 -33.23 -1.42
C ARG A 40 36.65 -33.88 -0.15
N VAL A 41 37.92 -33.66 0.22
CA VAL A 41 38.63 -34.34 1.32
C VAL A 41 38.38 -33.68 2.67
N ILE A 42 37.93 -32.43 2.70
CA ILE A 42 37.60 -31.71 3.94
C ILE A 42 36.06 -31.65 4.02
N GLU A 43 35.48 -32.16 5.12
CA GLU A 43 34.07 -32.05 5.52
C GLU A 43 32.95 -32.96 4.95
N LYS A 44 33.22 -33.97 4.10
CA LYS A 44 32.12 -34.86 3.62
C LYS A 44 31.40 -35.64 4.74
N GLY A 45 32.07 -35.94 5.85
CA GLY A 45 31.51 -36.70 6.96
C GLY A 45 30.65 -35.88 7.93
N SER A 46 31.09 -34.66 8.26
CA SER A 46 30.44 -33.83 9.30
C SER A 46 29.27 -33.03 8.74
N TYR A 47 29.43 -32.39 7.58
CA TYR A 47 28.42 -31.54 6.97
C TYR A 47 27.16 -32.33 6.55
N ASN A 48 27.32 -33.51 5.96
CA ASN A 48 26.20 -34.38 5.63
C ASN A 48 25.44 -34.89 6.86
N LYS A 49 26.10 -35.00 8.02
CA LYS A 49 25.46 -35.41 9.26
C LYS A 49 24.62 -34.26 9.83
N MET A 50 25.17 -33.04 9.85
CA MET A 50 24.47 -31.82 10.28
C MET A 50 23.25 -31.51 9.42
N ILE A 51 23.36 -31.57 8.08
CA ILE A 51 22.22 -31.36 7.18
C ILE A 51 21.14 -32.40 7.39
N LYS A 52 21.51 -33.68 7.56
CA LYS A 52 20.52 -34.73 7.81
C LYS A 52 19.80 -34.50 9.14
N VAL A 53 20.52 -34.12 10.20
CA VAL A 53 19.89 -33.78 11.48
C VAL A 53 18.93 -32.60 11.32
N PHE A 54 19.32 -31.54 10.61
CA PHE A 54 18.45 -30.39 10.39
C PHE A 54 17.19 -30.75 9.60
N LEU A 55 17.33 -31.45 8.47
CA LEU A 55 16.22 -31.78 7.58
C LEU A 55 15.28 -32.85 8.12
N PHE A 56 15.80 -33.85 8.83
CA PHE A 56 15.00 -34.99 9.29
C PHE A 56 14.54 -34.86 10.73
N ILE A 57 15.21 -34.06 11.55
CA ILE A 57 14.86 -33.88 12.95
C ILE A 57 14.28 -32.50 13.15
N ILE A 58 15.05 -31.43 12.94
CA ILE A 58 14.65 -30.07 13.33
C ILE A 58 13.50 -29.54 12.47
N PHE A 59 13.59 -29.67 11.14
CA PHE A 59 12.64 -29.10 10.20
C PHE A 59 11.19 -29.62 10.39
N PRO A 60 10.94 -30.94 10.55
CA PRO A 60 9.60 -31.44 10.85
C PRO A 60 9.01 -30.86 12.14
N PHE A 61 9.80 -30.71 13.20
CA PHE A 61 9.31 -30.11 14.46
C PHE A 61 8.95 -28.63 14.30
N VAL A 62 9.76 -27.85 13.56
CA VAL A 62 9.46 -26.45 13.26
C VAL A 62 8.17 -26.32 12.44
N MET A 63 8.00 -27.18 11.43
CA MET A 63 6.77 -27.19 10.63
C MET A 63 5.55 -27.57 11.48
N ILE A 64 5.63 -28.64 12.28
CA ILE A 64 4.54 -29.05 13.17
C ILE A 64 4.18 -27.93 14.16
N LEU A 65 5.18 -27.31 14.78
CA LEU A 65 4.96 -26.18 15.69
C LEU A 65 4.31 -24.99 14.97
N PHE A 66 4.74 -24.66 13.76
CA PHE A 66 4.12 -23.63 12.93
C PHE A 66 2.64 -23.97 12.61
N PHE A 67 2.34 -25.22 12.24
CA PHE A 67 0.98 -25.69 11.97
C PHE A 67 0.07 -25.65 13.20
N ILE A 68 0.61 -25.86 14.41
CA ILE A 68 -0.15 -25.79 15.66
C ILE A 68 -0.34 -24.34 16.11
N LEU A 69 0.69 -23.50 15.99
CA LEU A 69 0.65 -22.10 16.44
C LEU A 69 -0.18 -21.22 15.51
N THR A 70 -0.13 -21.44 14.20
CA THR A 70 -0.84 -20.61 13.22
C THR A 70 -2.35 -20.51 13.47
N PRO A 71 -3.13 -21.61 13.66
CA PRO A 71 -4.56 -21.52 13.93
C PRO A 71 -4.89 -20.84 15.27
N LEU A 72 -3.94 -20.81 16.23
CA LEU A 72 -4.10 -20.10 17.50
C LEU A 72 -3.81 -18.59 17.36
N LEU A 73 -2.76 -18.23 16.61
CA LEU A 73 -2.30 -16.85 16.46
C LEU A 73 -3.10 -16.06 15.42
N LEU A 74 -3.58 -16.72 14.35
CA LEU A 74 -4.31 -16.05 13.28
C LEU A 74 -5.61 -15.35 13.75
N PRO A 75 -6.47 -15.98 14.58
CA PRO A 75 -7.65 -15.32 15.14
C PRO A 75 -7.30 -14.12 16.04
N LEU A 76 -6.19 -14.21 16.79
CA LEU A 76 -5.71 -13.12 17.65
C LEU A 76 -5.25 -11.92 16.81
N LEU A 77 -4.46 -12.17 15.75
CA LEU A 77 -4.03 -11.14 14.81
C LEU A 77 -5.22 -10.49 14.08
N ILE A 78 -6.21 -11.30 13.67
CA ILE A 78 -7.43 -10.78 13.04
C ILE A 78 -8.25 -9.94 14.03
N LYS A 79 -8.41 -10.40 15.27
CA LYS A 79 -9.13 -9.66 16.33
C LYS A 79 -8.42 -8.35 16.65
N TYR A 80 -7.10 -8.37 16.76
CA TYR A 80 -6.29 -7.18 16.98
C TYR A 80 -6.46 -6.17 15.83
N ASN A 81 -6.33 -6.62 14.57
CA ASN A 81 -6.55 -5.76 13.40
C ASN A 81 -7.99 -5.22 13.27
N ARG A 82 -9.00 -6.01 13.67
CA ARG A 82 -10.38 -5.51 13.73
C ARG A 82 -10.53 -4.45 14.82
N HIS A 83 -9.88 -4.63 15.96
CA HIS A 83 -9.94 -3.69 17.06
C HIS A 83 -9.27 -2.36 16.70
N THR A 84 -8.08 -2.39 16.11
CA THR A 84 -7.39 -1.17 15.62
C THR A 84 -8.24 -0.47 14.56
N ARG A 85 -8.74 -1.19 13.55
CA ARG A 85 -9.69 -0.61 12.57
C ARG A 85 -10.94 0.00 13.19
N ASN A 86 -11.48 -0.61 14.25
CA ASN A 86 -12.66 -0.09 14.93
C ASN A 86 -12.34 1.14 15.79
N ILE A 87 -11.13 1.22 16.35
CA ILE A 87 -10.63 2.44 17.00
C ILE A 87 -10.47 3.52 15.93
N ASP A 88 -9.74 3.26 14.84
CA ASP A 88 -9.52 4.23 13.76
C ASP A 88 -10.86 4.75 13.21
N LYS A 89 -11.82 3.84 12.98
CA LYS A 89 -13.17 4.20 12.55
C LYS A 89 -13.95 4.99 13.61
N LYS A 90 -13.80 4.67 14.90
CA LYS A 90 -14.43 5.46 15.98
C LYS A 90 -13.79 6.83 16.13
N THR A 91 -12.47 6.95 15.99
CA THR A 91 -11.74 8.22 16.02
C THR A 91 -12.14 9.08 14.82
N PHE A 92 -12.19 8.49 13.62
CA PHE A 92 -12.69 9.14 12.41
C PHE A 92 -14.16 9.59 12.54
N ASN A 93 -15.01 8.78 13.16
CA ASN A 93 -16.43 9.11 13.35
C ASN A 93 -16.69 10.09 14.53
N LYS A 94 -15.72 10.32 15.43
CA LYS A 94 -15.92 11.21 16.60
C LYS A 94 -15.67 12.69 16.28
N GLU A 95 -15.14 12.99 15.09
CA GLU A 95 -14.90 14.35 14.58
C GLU A 95 -15.63 14.64 13.25
N GLU A 96 -16.67 13.88 12.89
CA GLU A 96 -17.65 14.37 11.92
C GLU A 96 -18.51 15.47 12.57
N VAL A 97 -17.93 16.64 12.80
CA VAL A 97 -18.65 17.86 12.43
C VAL A 97 -19.05 17.61 10.98
N LYS A 98 -20.36 17.65 10.66
CA LYS A 98 -20.85 17.51 9.28
C LYS A 98 -20.33 18.67 8.46
N ASP A 99 -19.07 18.59 8.09
CA ASP A 99 -18.43 19.54 7.25
C ASP A 99 -18.80 19.18 5.82
N ASN A 100 -19.83 19.87 5.34
CA ASN A 100 -20.34 19.75 3.98
C ASN A 100 -19.41 20.40 2.95
N ASN A 101 -18.27 20.98 3.35
CA ASN A 101 -17.30 21.51 2.41
C ASN A 101 -16.66 20.40 1.58
N LEU A 102 -16.35 20.77 0.34
CA LEU A 102 -15.59 19.96 -0.59
C LEU A 102 -14.08 20.13 -0.30
N TYR A 103 -13.35 19.02 -0.32
CA TYR A 103 -11.89 19.00 -0.14
C TYR A 103 -11.24 18.17 -1.24
N PHE A 104 -9.95 18.38 -1.50
CA PHE A 104 -9.22 17.55 -2.46
C PHE A 104 -9.16 16.09 -2.05
N TRP A 105 -8.97 15.78 -0.76
CA TRP A 105 -8.97 14.40 -0.25
C TRP A 105 -10.35 13.72 -0.31
N LYS A 106 -11.45 14.49 -0.44
CA LYS A 106 -12.82 13.97 -0.67
C LYS A 106 -13.11 13.74 -2.17
N THR A 107 -12.20 14.11 -3.05
CA THR A 107 -12.35 14.00 -4.51
C THR A 107 -11.24 13.13 -5.09
N ASN A 108 -11.43 12.62 -6.30
CA ASN A 108 -10.44 11.80 -7.00
C ASN A 108 -10.57 12.00 -8.51
N GLY A 109 -9.52 11.66 -9.25
CA GLY A 109 -9.47 11.72 -10.70
C GLY A 109 -9.37 13.15 -11.26
N VAL A 110 -9.90 13.32 -12.46
CA VAL A 110 -10.09 14.60 -13.13
C VAL A 110 -11.59 14.84 -13.28
N GLY A 111 -12.03 16.06 -12.99
CA GLY A 111 -13.45 16.39 -12.98
C GLY A 111 -13.70 17.88 -13.14
N ASN A 112 -14.99 18.25 -13.17
CA ASN A 112 -15.38 19.65 -13.13
C ASN A 112 -15.85 20.01 -11.72
N ILE A 113 -15.39 21.15 -11.23
CA ILE A 113 -16.04 21.86 -10.13
C ILE A 113 -17.11 22.78 -10.69
N GLN A 114 -18.21 22.90 -9.97
CA GLN A 114 -19.29 23.84 -10.24
C GLN A 114 -19.65 24.57 -8.95
N CYS A 115 -19.50 25.88 -8.94
CA CYS A 115 -20.05 26.71 -7.88
C CYS A 115 -21.55 26.83 -8.05
N LEU A 116 -22.32 26.53 -7.01
CA LEU A 116 -23.78 26.58 -7.05
C LEU A 116 -24.33 27.99 -6.81
N ASP A 117 -23.50 28.92 -6.33
CA ASP A 117 -23.93 30.30 -6.04
C ASP A 117 -23.72 31.24 -7.24
N CYS A 118 -22.59 31.12 -7.95
CA CYS A 118 -22.29 31.96 -9.13
C CYS A 118 -22.27 31.20 -10.47
N ASN A 119 -22.57 29.90 -10.47
CA ASN A 119 -22.56 29.01 -11.64
C ASN A 119 -21.21 28.89 -12.37
N TYR A 120 -20.12 29.42 -11.81
CA TYR A 120 -18.78 29.24 -12.36
C TYR A 120 -18.41 27.75 -12.40
N GLN A 121 -17.78 27.32 -13.49
CA GLN A 121 -17.29 25.96 -13.66
C GLN A 121 -15.86 25.96 -14.17
N GLU A 122 -15.07 25.02 -13.67
CA GLU A 122 -13.69 24.82 -14.08
C GLU A 122 -13.35 23.34 -14.04
N LYS A 123 -12.53 22.88 -14.99
CA LYS A 123 -12.00 21.52 -14.99
C LYS A 123 -10.74 21.49 -14.14
N ILE A 124 -10.68 20.60 -13.16
CA ILE A 124 -9.54 20.45 -12.24
C ILE A 124 -9.03 19.02 -12.21
N VAL A 125 -7.76 18.87 -11.87
CA VAL A 125 -7.19 17.61 -11.41
C VAL A 125 -7.35 17.56 -9.91
N SER A 126 -7.94 16.49 -9.38
CA SER A 126 -8.01 16.25 -7.94
C SER A 126 -6.88 15.32 -7.50
N PHE A 127 -6.86 14.10 -8.02
CA PHE A 127 -5.77 13.16 -7.81
C PHE A 127 -5.78 12.09 -8.90
N ILE A 128 -4.69 11.97 -9.65
CA ILE A 128 -4.47 10.89 -10.62
C ILE A 128 -3.13 10.23 -10.33
N HIS A 129 -3.07 8.92 -10.54
CA HIS A 129 -1.86 8.13 -10.37
C HIS A 129 -1.62 7.29 -11.63
N GLY A 130 -0.39 7.32 -12.11
CA GLY A 130 0.15 6.42 -13.12
C GLY A 130 1.13 5.43 -12.49
N PHE A 131 1.74 4.59 -13.32
CA PHE A 131 2.71 3.60 -12.86
C PHE A 131 3.94 4.25 -12.18
N ASP A 132 4.48 5.33 -12.77
CA ASP A 132 5.69 6.02 -12.29
C ASP A 132 5.47 7.51 -11.98
N SER A 133 4.24 8.01 -12.02
CA SER A 133 3.94 9.44 -11.83
C SER A 133 2.63 9.64 -11.12
N SER A 134 2.49 10.71 -10.34
CA SER A 134 1.18 11.13 -9.81
C SER A 134 0.95 12.62 -10.05
N SER A 135 -0.31 13.04 -10.10
CA SER A 135 -0.66 14.45 -10.14
C SER A 135 -1.70 14.75 -9.07
N THR A 136 -1.43 15.77 -8.26
CA THR A 136 -2.25 16.17 -7.12
C THR A 136 -2.80 17.58 -7.34
N GLY A 137 -4.09 17.73 -7.11
CA GLY A 137 -4.79 19.00 -7.13
C GLY A 137 -4.57 19.82 -5.86
N LEU A 138 -4.43 21.13 -6.05
CA LEU A 138 -4.27 22.13 -4.99
C LEU A 138 -5.06 23.38 -5.33
N GLN A 139 -5.40 24.16 -4.30
CA GLN A 139 -5.97 25.48 -4.49
C GLN A 139 -5.17 26.51 -3.70
N CYS A 140 -4.87 27.63 -4.35
CA CYS A 140 -4.31 28.79 -3.67
C CYS A 140 -5.35 29.40 -2.73
N GLN A 141 -5.06 29.46 -1.44
CA GLN A 141 -6.01 29.98 -0.45
C GLN A 141 -6.19 31.49 -0.52
N SER A 142 -5.28 32.21 -1.18
CA SER A 142 -5.38 33.68 -1.33
C SER A 142 -6.16 34.11 -2.55
N CYS A 143 -6.01 33.46 -3.70
CA CYS A 143 -6.66 33.86 -4.96
C CYS A 143 -7.65 32.84 -5.53
N GLY A 144 -7.74 31.64 -4.96
CA GLY A 144 -8.64 30.59 -5.41
C GLY A 144 -8.22 29.89 -6.70
N LYS A 145 -7.06 30.21 -7.29
CA LYS A 145 -6.56 29.53 -8.50
C LYS A 145 -6.27 28.05 -8.21
N PHE A 146 -6.72 27.18 -9.10
CA PHE A 146 -6.48 25.74 -9.03
C PHE A 146 -5.16 25.37 -9.69
N HIS A 147 -4.43 24.45 -9.08
CA HIS A 147 -3.14 23.95 -9.56
C HIS A 147 -3.14 22.42 -9.58
N ALA A 148 -2.37 21.85 -10.51
CA ALA A 148 -2.07 20.43 -10.56
C ALA A 148 -0.55 20.27 -10.50
N LEU A 149 -0.05 19.62 -9.44
CA LEU A 149 1.37 19.34 -9.28
C LEU A 149 1.67 17.91 -9.64
N ASN A 150 2.63 17.72 -10.53
CA ASN A 150 3.18 16.41 -10.82
C ASN A 150 4.18 16.03 -9.72
N ASP A 151 4.19 14.76 -9.34
CA ASP A 151 5.11 14.18 -8.36
C ASP A 151 5.04 14.82 -6.97
N TRP A 152 3.82 14.90 -6.42
CA TRP A 152 3.52 15.39 -5.07
C TRP A 152 4.39 14.77 -3.97
N SER A 153 4.87 13.53 -4.16
CA SER A 153 5.80 12.85 -3.26
C SER A 153 7.01 13.72 -2.91
N ARG A 154 7.58 14.44 -3.88
CA ARG A 154 8.74 15.34 -3.64
C ARG A 154 8.40 16.55 -2.78
N CYS A 155 7.12 16.93 -2.72
CA CYS A 155 6.66 18.10 -1.96
C CYS A 155 6.39 17.76 -0.49
N ILE A 156 5.89 16.54 -0.22
CA ILE A 156 5.70 16.06 1.16
C ILE A 156 7.05 15.85 1.85
N ASP A 157 8.03 15.25 1.16
CA ASP A 157 9.29 14.83 1.78
C ASP A 157 10.13 15.99 2.34
N ASN A 158 9.99 17.19 1.77
CA ASN A 158 10.74 18.37 2.20
C ASN A 158 9.94 19.31 3.12
N ASN A 159 8.63 19.06 3.29
CA ASN A 159 7.74 19.88 4.12
C ASN A 159 7.79 21.39 3.77
N GLU A 160 8.14 21.73 2.53
CA GLU A 160 8.27 23.11 2.06
C GLU A 160 6.93 23.61 1.50
N PRO A 161 6.46 24.81 1.91
CA PRO A 161 5.25 25.39 1.37
C PRO A 161 5.41 25.71 -0.11
N ILE A 162 4.35 25.46 -0.88
CA ILE A 162 4.32 25.74 -2.31
C ILE A 162 3.52 27.00 -2.55
N TYR A 163 4.09 27.92 -3.32
CA TYR A 163 3.51 29.24 -3.54
C TYR A 163 2.84 29.34 -4.91
N CYS A 164 1.71 30.03 -4.95
CA CYS A 164 1.03 30.48 -6.15
C CYS A 164 1.72 31.73 -6.73
N GLU A 165 1.48 32.02 -8.00
CA GLU A 165 1.94 33.24 -8.68
C GLU A 165 1.50 34.55 -7.98
N CYS A 166 0.43 34.53 -7.19
CA CYS A 166 -0.03 35.67 -6.42
C CYS A 166 0.68 35.83 -5.05
N GLY A 167 1.60 34.93 -4.71
CA GLY A 167 2.27 34.85 -3.41
C GLY A 167 1.51 34.08 -2.32
N GLY A 168 0.29 33.61 -2.60
CA GLY A 168 -0.49 32.80 -1.67
C GLY A 168 -0.04 31.34 -1.61
N ILE A 169 -0.33 30.65 -0.50
CA ILE A 169 0.04 29.24 -0.30
C ILE A 169 -0.95 28.32 -1.04
N LEU A 170 -0.43 27.29 -1.71
CA LEU A 170 -1.19 26.20 -2.29
C LEU A 170 -1.46 25.13 -1.24
N GLU A 171 -2.73 24.88 -0.96
CA GLU A 171 -3.15 23.93 0.06
C GLU A 171 -4.01 22.82 -0.54
N ARG A 172 -3.87 21.62 0.03
CA ARG A 172 -4.69 20.44 -0.30
C ARG A 172 -5.73 20.15 0.77
N GLU A 173 -5.36 20.37 2.02
CA GLU A 173 -6.14 19.97 3.19
C GLU A 173 -7.20 21.02 3.57
N GLU A 174 -7.14 22.22 2.96
CA GLU A 174 -8.12 23.28 3.13
C GLU A 174 -9.38 23.10 2.25
N PRO A 175 -10.54 23.65 2.67
CA PRO A 175 -11.77 23.59 1.89
C PRO A 175 -11.63 24.25 0.52
N ILE A 176 -12.12 23.57 -0.51
CA ILE A 176 -12.22 24.14 -1.85
C ILE A 176 -13.28 25.24 -1.85
N PHE A 177 -12.94 26.39 -2.44
CA PHE A 177 -13.86 27.51 -2.63
C PHE A 177 -13.85 28.04 -4.07
N CYS A 178 -14.84 28.84 -4.43
CA CYS A 178 -14.99 29.31 -5.79
C CYS A 178 -14.01 30.45 -6.05
N SER A 179 -13.19 30.33 -7.11
CA SER A 179 -12.24 31.36 -7.53
C SER A 179 -12.89 32.69 -7.96
N LYS A 180 -14.21 32.71 -8.19
CA LYS A 180 -14.95 33.91 -8.62
C LYS A 180 -15.71 34.61 -7.50
N CYS A 181 -16.37 33.86 -6.60
CA CYS A 181 -17.22 34.44 -5.56
C CYS A 181 -16.84 34.01 -4.13
N THR A 182 -15.77 33.23 -3.95
CA THR A 182 -15.29 32.70 -2.66
C THR A 182 -16.25 31.75 -1.93
N SER A 183 -17.40 31.41 -2.53
CA SER A 183 -18.34 30.45 -1.95
C SER A 183 -17.74 29.04 -1.86
N LYS A 184 -18.01 28.35 -0.75
CA LYS A 184 -17.69 26.92 -0.52
C LYS A 184 -18.81 25.97 -1.01
N ASN A 185 -19.93 26.52 -1.51
CA ASN A 185 -21.05 25.76 -2.04
C ASN A 185 -20.71 25.24 -3.45
N ILE A 186 -19.92 24.17 -3.50
CA ILE A 186 -19.33 23.63 -4.72
C ILE A 186 -19.68 22.16 -4.87
N LYS A 187 -20.03 21.78 -6.10
CA LYS A 187 -20.23 20.40 -6.51
C LYS A 187 -19.07 19.96 -7.39
N TYR A 188 -18.55 18.76 -7.14
CA TYR A 188 -17.56 18.11 -8.01
C TYR A 188 -18.21 16.99 -8.80
N ARG A 189 -17.86 16.89 -10.09
CA ARG A 189 -18.26 15.79 -10.97
C ARG A 189 -17.03 15.21 -11.66
N THR A 190 -16.68 14.00 -11.27
CA THR A 190 -15.58 13.23 -11.90
C THR A 190 -15.92 12.89 -13.34
N HIS A 191 -14.95 13.05 -14.24
CA HIS A 191 -15.01 12.60 -15.63
C HIS A 191 -14.29 11.27 -15.83
N PHE A 192 -13.05 11.18 -15.34
CA PHE A 192 -12.26 9.96 -15.40
C PHE A 192 -11.38 9.81 -14.18
N MET A 193 -11.00 8.57 -13.89
CA MET A 193 -10.15 8.15 -12.80
C MET A 193 -9.13 7.16 -13.36
N THR A 194 -7.95 7.14 -12.75
CA THR A 194 -6.86 6.20 -13.03
C THR A 194 -6.68 5.30 -11.83
#